data_AF-A0A2N0R9I5-F1
#
_entry.id   AF-A0A2N0R9I5-F1
#
_cell.length_a   1.000
_cell.length_b   1.000
_cell.length_c   1.000
_cell.angle_alpha   90.00
_cell.angle_beta   90.00
_cell.angle_gamma   90.00
#
_symmetry.space_group_name_H-M   'P 1'
#
loop_
_entity.id
_entity.type
_entity.pdbx_description
1 polymer ?
#
loop_
_entity_poly.entity_id
_entity_poly.type
_entity_poly.pdbx_seq_one_letter_code
_entity_poly.pdbx_strand_id
1 'polypeptide(L)'
;MEFTDIMMEEDGYQGHKFIPKELKDCPECGKPRISFGWCKDCETNSMKENFLYWTSENKEIDELIRHTQLNASQTCDYLEWIPFEKFEMLKYIGSGGFSSVYSALWLEGPRWIWDDDAQEWTRAGPTYVALRRLDNSLNISSSYIDQVLFMFNNSKRIIPAVTMNANKKQQ
;
A
#
# COMPACT_ATOMS: atom_id res chain seq x y z
N MET A 1 -6.11 10.98 19.99
CA MET A 1 -5.87 12.27 19.31
C MET A 1 -5.52 11.88 17.88
N GLU A 2 -6.54 11.72 17.05
CA GLU A 2 -6.39 11.12 15.72
C GLU A 2 -6.22 12.19 14.65
N PHE A 3 -5.29 11.90 13.76
CA PHE A 3 -4.85 12.62 12.56
C PHE A 3 -6.01 13.09 11.66
N THR A 4 -6.62 14.23 11.98
CA THR A 4 -7.42 15.00 11.01
C THR A 4 -6.85 16.39 10.75
N ASP A 5 -5.65 16.69 11.25
CA ASP A 5 -4.96 17.92 10.92
C ASP A 5 -4.14 17.72 9.64
N ILE A 6 -4.65 18.27 8.55
CA ILE A 6 -3.97 19.07 7.52
C ILE A 6 -4.80 18.94 6.23
N MET A 7 -5.54 20.00 5.90
CA MET A 7 -5.45 20.73 4.63
C MET A 7 -6.14 22.08 4.89
N MET A 8 -5.35 23.02 5.44
CA MET A 8 -5.68 24.44 5.40
C MET A 8 -5.31 24.94 4.00
N GLU A 9 -6.31 25.28 3.19
CA GLU A 9 -6.17 26.40 2.26
C GLU A 9 -7.34 27.35 2.55
N GLU A 10 -6.94 28.59 2.84
CA GLU A 10 -7.76 29.66 3.37
C GLU A 10 -8.63 30.23 2.25
N ASP A 11 -9.95 30.08 2.34
CA ASP A 11 -10.89 31.00 1.68
C ASP A 11 -12.23 31.02 2.44
N GLY A 12 -12.46 32.12 3.17
CA GLY A 12 -13.80 32.62 3.53
C GLY A 12 -14.61 31.82 4.56
N TYR A 13 -14.55 32.25 5.83
CA TYR A 13 -15.49 31.85 6.88
C TYR A 13 -16.95 32.20 6.53
N GLN A 14 -17.72 31.23 6.05
CA GLN A 14 -19.18 31.18 6.20
C GLN A 14 -19.60 29.75 6.52
N GLY A 15 -20.28 29.58 7.66
CA GLY A 15 -20.61 28.28 8.25
C GLY A 15 -21.47 27.42 7.34
N HIS A 16 -20.84 26.57 6.55
CA HIS A 16 -21.48 25.43 5.92
C HIS A 16 -21.53 24.28 6.93
N LYS A 17 -22.75 23.86 7.26
CA LYS A 17 -23.02 22.56 7.87
C LYS A 17 -22.21 21.52 7.08
N PHE A 18 -21.29 20.82 7.73
CA PHE A 18 -20.52 19.75 7.08
C PHE A 18 -21.52 18.66 6.68
N ILE A 19 -21.97 18.71 5.43
CA ILE A 19 -22.74 17.63 4.82
C ILE A 19 -21.67 16.63 4.38
N PRO A 20 -21.62 15.41 4.96
CA PRO A 20 -20.72 14.38 4.45
C PRO A 20 -20.97 14.26 2.96
N LYS A 21 -19.94 14.47 2.15
CA LYS A 21 -20.02 14.31 0.70
C LYS A 21 -20.52 12.89 0.46
N GLU A 22 -21.74 12.72 -0.06
CA GLU A 22 -22.31 11.39 -0.30
C GLU A 22 -21.31 10.60 -1.13
N LEU A 23 -20.94 9.41 -0.65
CA LEU A 23 -20.05 8.54 -1.38
C LEU A 23 -20.78 8.13 -2.67
N LYS A 24 -20.16 8.41 -3.82
CA LYS A 24 -20.74 8.05 -5.12
C LYS A 24 -20.89 6.53 -5.25
N ASP A 25 -21.86 6.12 -6.05
CA ASP A 25 -21.93 4.74 -6.51
C ASP A 25 -20.71 4.40 -7.38
N CYS A 26 -20.29 3.14 -7.29
CA CYS A 26 -19.22 2.62 -8.11
C CYS A 26 -19.64 2.58 -9.58
N PRO A 27 -18.87 3.17 -10.51
CA PRO A 27 -19.24 3.17 -11.93
C PRO A 27 -19.25 1.77 -12.56
N GLU A 28 -18.49 0.82 -12.01
CA GLU A 28 -18.39 -0.54 -12.56
C GLU A 28 -19.56 -1.44 -12.16
N CYS A 29 -20.01 -1.37 -10.90
CA CYS A 29 -21.01 -2.30 -10.36
C CYS A 29 -22.29 -1.65 -9.81
N GLY A 30 -22.35 -0.32 -9.75
CA GLY A 30 -23.51 0.45 -9.26
C GLY A 30 -23.76 0.36 -7.75
N LYS A 31 -22.90 -0.31 -6.97
CA LYS A 31 -23.00 -0.36 -5.51
C LYS A 31 -22.34 0.87 -4.87
N PRO A 32 -22.80 1.32 -3.69
CA PRO A 32 -22.18 2.44 -2.99
C PRO A 32 -20.72 2.15 -2.67
N ARG A 33 -19.85 3.15 -2.89
CA ARG A 33 -18.47 3.11 -2.40
C ARG A 33 -18.43 3.21 -0.88
N ILE A 34 -17.41 2.62 -0.26
CA ILE A 34 -17.23 2.68 1.21
C ILE A 34 -16.23 3.76 1.64
N SER A 35 -15.40 4.25 0.70
CA SER A 35 -14.55 5.43 0.87
C SER A 35 -14.33 6.11 -0.48
N PHE A 36 -13.62 7.25 -0.51
CA PHE A 36 -13.44 8.05 -1.72
C PHE A 36 -12.76 7.23 -2.83
N GLY A 37 -13.48 6.95 -3.91
CA GLY A 37 -13.00 6.11 -5.02
C GLY A 37 -13.05 4.59 -4.76
N TRP A 38 -13.27 4.14 -3.53
CA TRP A 38 -13.12 2.73 -3.15
C TRP A 38 -14.44 1.96 -3.15
N CYS A 39 -14.59 1.04 -4.11
CA CYS A 39 -15.64 0.03 -4.06
C CYS A 39 -15.07 -1.28 -3.52
N LYS A 40 -15.57 -1.74 -2.36
CA LYS A 40 -15.05 -2.95 -1.71
C LYS A 40 -15.08 -4.17 -2.62
N ASP A 41 -16.20 -4.40 -3.31
CA ASP A 41 -16.39 -5.58 -4.15
C ASP A 41 -15.49 -5.53 -5.39
N CYS A 42 -15.47 -4.41 -6.12
CA CYS A 42 -14.63 -4.25 -7.31
C CYS A 42 -13.14 -4.33 -6.99
N GLU A 43 -12.66 -3.63 -5.95
CA GLU A 43 -11.25 -3.68 -5.55
C GLU A 43 -10.86 -5.09 -5.10
N THR A 44 -11.70 -5.76 -4.30
CA THR A 44 -11.45 -7.14 -3.87
C THR A 44 -11.37 -8.11 -5.06
N ASN A 45 -12.24 -7.94 -6.06
CA ASN A 45 -12.23 -8.78 -7.26
C ASN A 45 -10.99 -8.51 -8.12
N SER A 46 -10.67 -7.25 -8.38
CA SER A 46 -9.46 -6.83 -9.10
C SER A 46 -8.18 -7.37 -8.45
N MET A 47 -8.09 -7.33 -7.12
CA MET A 47 -6.98 -7.92 -6.38
C MET A 47 -6.89 -9.43 -6.60
N LYS A 48 -8.01 -10.17 -6.49
CA LYS A 48 -8.04 -11.63 -6.70
C LYS A 48 -7.59 -12.03 -8.10
N GLU A 49 -8.00 -11.30 -9.12
CA GLU A 49 -7.56 -11.52 -10.50
C GLU A 49 -6.04 -11.35 -10.63
N ASN A 50 -5.46 -10.43 -9.86
CA ASN A 50 -4.03 -10.18 -9.87
C ASN A 50 -3.19 -11.22 -9.10
N PHE A 51 -3.77 -12.06 -8.25
CA PHE A 51 -3.02 -13.04 -7.45
C PHE A 51 -2.29 -14.10 -8.28
N LEU A 52 -2.67 -14.28 -9.55
CA LEU A 52 -2.04 -15.22 -10.48
C LEU A 52 -0.79 -14.64 -11.17
N TYR A 53 -0.62 -13.31 -11.17
CA TYR A 53 0.44 -12.63 -11.90
C TYR A 53 1.68 -12.29 -11.07
N TRP A 54 1.65 -12.58 -9.77
CA TRP A 54 2.80 -12.38 -8.90
C TRP A 54 2.89 -13.43 -7.80
N THR A 55 4.11 -13.66 -7.34
CA THR A 55 4.44 -14.42 -6.14
C THR A 55 5.76 -13.90 -5.59
N SER A 56 5.90 -13.92 -4.27
CA SER A 56 7.16 -13.64 -3.58
C SER A 56 8.09 -14.85 -3.49
N GLU A 57 7.68 -15.99 -4.04
CA GLU A 57 8.30 -17.30 -3.82
C GLU A 57 8.24 -17.76 -2.34
N ASN A 58 7.54 -17.02 -1.47
CA ASN A 58 7.30 -17.35 -0.08
C ASN A 58 5.78 -17.35 0.20
N LYS A 59 5.23 -18.54 0.48
CA LYS A 59 3.78 -18.72 0.66
C LYS A 59 3.21 -17.90 1.82
N GLU A 60 3.94 -17.77 2.93
CA GLU A 60 3.48 -17.03 4.10
C GLU A 60 3.37 -15.53 3.80
N ILE A 61 4.32 -15.00 3.01
CA ILE A 61 4.30 -13.60 2.57
C ILE A 61 3.20 -13.37 1.54
N ASP A 62 3.02 -14.29 0.60
CA ASP A 62 1.93 -14.22 -0.37
C ASP A 62 0.56 -14.22 0.35
N GLU A 63 0.37 -15.08 1.34
CA GLU A 63 -0.84 -15.14 2.16
C GLU A 63 -1.06 -13.85 2.97
N LEU A 64 0.00 -13.29 3.55
CA LEU A 64 -0.05 -12.01 4.26
C LEU A 64 -0.52 -10.88 3.35
N ILE A 65 0.12 -10.71 2.18
CA ILE A 65 -0.22 -9.66 1.22
C ILE A 65 -1.68 -9.81 0.77
N ARG A 66 -2.09 -11.02 0.36
CA ARG A 66 -3.47 -11.32 -0.03
C ARG A 66 -4.46 -11.03 1.09
N HIS A 67 -4.14 -11.38 2.33
CA HIS A 67 -4.99 -11.09 3.49
C HIS A 67 -5.22 -9.59 3.66
N THR A 68 -4.17 -8.78 3.59
CA THR A 68 -4.33 -7.31 3.72
C THR A 68 -5.14 -6.72 2.57
N GLN A 69 -4.89 -7.17 1.34
CA GLN A 69 -5.62 -6.76 0.13
C GLN A 69 -7.12 -7.07 0.23
N LEU A 70 -7.49 -8.30 0.59
CA LEU A 70 -8.88 -8.72 0.73
C LEU A 70 -9.62 -7.99 1.87
N ASN A 71 -8.91 -7.49 2.88
CA ASN A 71 -9.50 -6.80 4.03
C ASN A 71 -9.49 -5.27 3.94
N ALA A 72 -8.80 -4.69 2.94
CA ALA A 72 -8.69 -3.25 2.73
C ALA A 72 -10.04 -2.51 2.61
N SER A 73 -10.15 -1.33 3.22
CA SER A 73 -11.33 -0.45 3.15
C SER A 73 -11.11 0.86 2.40
N GLN A 74 -9.86 1.19 2.09
CA GLN A 74 -9.45 2.40 1.39
C GLN A 74 -8.04 2.20 0.82
N THR A 75 -7.57 3.18 0.06
CA THR A 75 -6.17 3.29 -0.33
C THR A 75 -5.26 3.28 0.88
N CYS A 76 -4.09 2.66 0.74
CA CYS A 76 -3.05 2.55 1.78
C CYS A 76 -3.39 1.63 2.98
N ASP A 77 -4.56 0.99 3.03
CA ASP A 77 -4.92 0.00 4.06
C ASP A 77 -4.33 -1.41 3.80
N TYR A 78 -3.57 -1.60 2.72
CA TYR A 78 -3.10 -2.92 2.31
C TYR A 78 -1.70 -2.89 1.73
N LEU A 79 -1.02 -4.04 1.80
CA LEU A 79 0.28 -4.24 1.18
C LEU A 79 0.14 -4.40 -0.32
N GLU A 80 0.78 -3.52 -1.08
CA GLU A 80 0.90 -3.62 -2.52
C GLU A 80 2.14 -4.45 -2.89
N TRP A 81 1.97 -5.40 -3.82
CA TRP A 81 3.08 -6.12 -4.40
C TRP A 81 3.74 -5.28 -5.48
N ILE A 82 5.00 -4.87 -5.26
CA ILE A 82 5.77 -4.06 -6.21
C ILE A 82 6.99 -4.84 -6.70
N PRO A 83 7.11 -5.10 -8.03
CA PRO A 83 8.32 -5.66 -8.61
C PRO A 83 9.55 -4.82 -8.25
N PHE A 84 10.64 -5.49 -7.88
CA PHE A 84 11.84 -4.81 -7.38
C PHE A 84 12.45 -3.83 -8.40
N GLU A 85 12.25 -4.10 -9.69
CA GLU A 85 12.72 -3.30 -10.82
C GLU A 85 12.06 -1.92 -10.90
N LYS A 86 10.96 -1.69 -10.17
CA LYS A 86 10.27 -0.39 -10.07
C LYS A 86 10.95 0.58 -9.10
N PHE A 87 12.00 0.12 -8.40
CA PHE A 87 12.77 0.92 -7.47
C PHE A 87 14.13 1.30 -8.04
N GLU A 88 14.47 2.59 -7.91
CA GLU A 88 15.75 3.17 -8.31
C GLU A 88 16.50 3.76 -7.11
N MET A 89 17.75 4.18 -7.35
CA MET A 89 18.56 4.89 -6.36
C MET A 89 18.65 4.18 -5.00
N LEU A 90 18.76 2.84 -5.02
CA LEU A 90 18.86 2.06 -3.80
C LEU A 90 20.11 2.45 -3.00
N LYS A 91 19.90 2.80 -1.74
CA LYS A 91 20.96 3.15 -0.80
C LYS A 91 20.71 2.43 0.51
N TYR A 92 21.70 1.68 0.97
CA TYR A 92 21.67 1.05 2.28
C TYR A 92 21.63 2.10 3.39
N ILE A 93 20.70 1.95 4.32
CA ILE A 93 20.54 2.85 5.49
C ILE A 93 21.18 2.22 6.72
N GLY A 94 20.99 0.90 6.90
CA GLY A 94 21.46 0.19 8.08
C GLY A 94 20.81 -1.18 8.22
N SER A 95 21.26 -1.94 9.21
CA SER A 95 20.69 -3.23 9.56
C SER A 95 20.50 -3.32 11.07
N GLY A 96 19.52 -4.11 11.49
CA GLY A 96 19.24 -4.37 12.89
C GLY A 96 18.25 -5.52 13.04
N GLY A 97 18.39 -6.28 14.13
CA GLY A 97 17.64 -7.51 14.31
C GLY A 97 17.84 -8.47 13.14
N PHE A 98 16.74 -8.81 12.45
CA PHE A 98 16.70 -9.78 11.33
C PHE A 98 16.46 -9.11 9.97
N SER A 99 16.84 -7.85 9.82
CA SER A 99 16.54 -7.11 8.59
C SER A 99 17.56 -6.04 8.27
N SER A 100 17.70 -5.79 6.99
CA SER A 100 18.42 -4.67 6.42
C SER A 100 17.45 -3.66 5.81
N VAL A 101 17.70 -2.37 5.98
CA VAL A 101 16.85 -1.29 5.48
C VAL A 101 17.60 -0.51 4.41
N TYR A 102 16.90 -0.22 3.32
CA TYR A 102 17.37 0.55 2.17
C TYR A 102 16.41 1.71 1.93
N SER A 103 16.91 2.86 1.51
CA SER A 103 16.08 3.88 0.86
C SER A 103 16.07 3.60 -0.63
N ALA A 104 14.93 3.78 -1.28
CA ALA A 104 14.83 3.70 -2.74
C ALA A 104 13.83 4.74 -3.26
N LEU A 105 14.00 5.14 -4.52
CA LEU A 105 13.04 5.94 -5.25
C LEU A 105 12.04 5.01 -5.94
N TRP A 106 10.77 5.07 -5.58
CA TRP A 106 9.68 4.42 -6.31
C TRP A 106 9.11 5.41 -7.32
N LEU A 107 9.36 5.20 -8.62
CA LEU A 107 9.01 6.17 -9.67
C LEU A 107 7.51 6.40 -9.82
N GLU A 108 6.70 5.33 -9.71
CA GLU A 108 5.25 5.44 -9.78
C GLU A 108 4.68 5.95 -8.45
N GLY A 109 5.23 5.51 -7.32
CA GLY A 109 4.70 5.86 -6.01
C GLY A 109 3.37 5.15 -5.68
N PRO A 110 2.83 5.38 -4.48
CA PRO A 110 1.57 4.76 -4.04
C PRO A 110 0.37 5.25 -4.85
N ARG A 111 -0.71 4.46 -4.86
CA ARG A 111 -2.03 4.94 -5.31
C ARG A 111 -2.46 6.13 -4.46
N TRP A 112 -2.95 7.18 -5.10
CA TRP A 112 -3.25 8.47 -4.47
C TRP A 112 -4.75 8.79 -4.52
N ILE A 113 -5.27 9.22 -5.68
CA ILE A 113 -6.66 9.68 -5.84
C ILE A 113 -7.32 8.90 -6.98
N TRP A 114 -8.60 8.56 -6.77
CA TRP A 114 -9.45 8.07 -7.85
C TRP A 114 -9.89 9.24 -8.74
N ASP A 115 -9.60 9.12 -10.04
CA ASP A 115 -10.12 10.01 -11.07
C ASP A 115 -11.47 9.45 -11.55
N ASP A 116 -12.56 10.17 -11.28
CA ASP A 116 -13.91 9.76 -11.69
C ASP A 116 -14.13 9.85 -13.21
N ASP A 117 -13.43 10.74 -13.90
CA ASP A 117 -13.59 10.95 -15.34
C ASP A 117 -12.82 9.87 -16.13
N ALA A 118 -11.60 9.57 -15.69
CA ALA A 118 -10.77 8.52 -16.28
C ALA A 118 -11.11 7.11 -15.75
N GLN A 119 -11.86 7.02 -14.65
CA GLN A 119 -12.21 5.78 -13.95
C GLN A 119 -10.99 4.95 -13.57
N GLU A 120 -9.95 5.61 -13.06
CA GLU A 120 -8.71 4.98 -12.69
C GLU A 120 -8.08 5.61 -11.43
N TRP A 121 -7.19 4.86 -10.80
CA TRP A 121 -6.40 5.39 -9.68
C TRP A 121 -5.14 6.07 -10.19
N THR A 122 -5.01 7.34 -9.86
CA THR A 122 -3.77 8.08 -10.04
C THR A 122 -2.70 7.60 -9.04
N ARG A 123 -1.45 7.81 -9.45
CA ARG A 123 -0.25 7.47 -8.68
C ARG A 123 0.40 8.76 -8.19
N ALA A 124 0.99 8.72 -7.00
CA ALA A 124 1.66 9.87 -6.38
C ALA A 124 2.84 10.43 -7.20
N GLY A 125 3.41 9.60 -8.07
CA GLY A 125 4.67 9.87 -8.73
C GLY A 125 5.88 9.56 -7.85
N PRO A 126 7.08 10.02 -8.26
CA PRO A 126 8.34 9.61 -7.66
C PRO A 126 8.41 9.89 -6.16
N THR A 127 8.49 8.81 -5.37
CA THR A 127 8.44 8.88 -3.90
C THR A 127 9.59 8.09 -3.29
N TYR A 128 10.32 8.68 -2.34
CA TYR A 128 11.32 7.93 -1.56
C TYR A 128 10.64 7.04 -0.53
N VAL A 129 11.01 5.76 -0.54
CA VAL A 129 10.47 4.74 0.37
C VAL A 129 11.59 4.05 1.13
N ALA A 130 11.25 3.52 2.30
CA ALA A 130 12.11 2.60 3.04
C ALA A 130 11.77 1.16 2.65
N LEU A 131 12.69 0.48 1.97
CA LEU A 131 12.61 -0.94 1.66
C LEU A 131 13.27 -1.76 2.76
N ARG A 132 12.53 -2.67 3.35
CA ARG A 132 13.05 -3.59 4.36
C ARG A 132 13.29 -4.95 3.73
N ARG A 133 14.55 -5.35 3.65
CA ARG A 133 14.96 -6.69 3.25
C ARG A 133 14.96 -7.59 4.49
N LEU A 134 14.32 -8.74 4.36
CA LEU A 134 14.35 -9.80 5.36
C LEU A 134 15.62 -10.63 5.17
N ASP A 135 16.49 -10.65 6.17
CA ASP A 135 17.72 -11.44 6.12
C ASP A 135 17.37 -12.89 6.56
N ASN A 136 17.71 -13.90 5.74
CA ASN A 136 17.32 -15.32 5.88
C ASN A 136 15.84 -15.66 5.54
N SER A 137 15.30 -15.13 4.44
CA SER A 137 13.92 -15.34 3.95
C SER A 137 13.46 -16.79 3.71
N LEU A 138 14.34 -17.78 3.89
CA LEU A 138 14.06 -19.21 3.76
C LEU A 138 13.49 -19.85 5.04
N ASN A 139 13.62 -19.18 6.20
CA ASN A 139 13.15 -19.67 7.51
C ASN A 139 12.37 -18.58 8.25
N ILE A 140 11.36 -18.02 7.58
CA ILE A 140 10.42 -17.11 8.24
C ILE A 140 9.56 -17.96 9.17
N SER A 141 9.56 -17.63 10.47
CA SER A 141 8.68 -18.25 11.45
C SER A 141 7.35 -17.51 11.50
N SER A 142 6.29 -18.19 11.92
CA SER A 142 4.98 -17.58 12.18
C SER A 142 5.08 -16.37 13.13
N SER A 143 5.92 -16.47 14.16
CA SER A 143 6.19 -15.36 15.09
C SER A 143 6.83 -14.12 14.45
N TYR A 144 7.43 -14.27 13.27
CA TYR A 144 7.98 -13.17 12.49
C TYR A 144 6.92 -12.53 11.60
N ILE A 145 6.05 -13.33 10.97
CA ILE A 145 4.85 -12.84 10.25
C ILE A 145 3.99 -12.00 11.19
N ASP A 146 3.78 -12.46 12.43
CA ASP A 146 3.04 -11.73 13.46
C ASP A 146 3.68 -10.37 13.78
N GLN A 147 5.02 -10.29 13.79
CA GLN A 147 5.71 -9.02 13.97
C GLN A 147 5.54 -8.10 12.76
N VAL A 148 5.60 -8.62 11.53
CA VAL A 148 5.35 -7.84 10.31
C VAL A 148 3.93 -7.29 10.31
N LEU A 149 2.94 -8.12 10.65
CA LEU A 149 1.55 -7.71 10.84
C LEU A 149 1.41 -6.65 11.94
N PHE A 150 2.06 -6.86 13.08
CA PHE A 150 2.04 -5.89 14.18
C PHE A 150 2.62 -4.54 13.74
N MET A 151 3.76 -4.53 13.03
CA MET A 151 4.36 -3.30 12.52
C MET A 151 3.49 -2.60 11.48
N PHE A 152 2.88 -3.37 10.58
CA PHE A 152 1.94 -2.85 9.58
C PHE A 152 0.73 -2.18 10.26
N ASN A 153 0.08 -2.89 11.19
CA ASN A 153 -1.11 -2.40 11.89
C ASN A 153 -0.83 -1.20 12.82
N ASN A 154 0.39 -1.08 13.36
CA ASN A 154 0.73 -0.01 14.32
C ASN A 154 1.47 1.19 13.70
N SER A 155 1.90 1.09 12.43
CA SER A 155 2.62 2.18 11.78
C SER A 155 1.76 2.90 10.76
N LYS A 156 1.11 3.99 11.18
CA LYS A 156 0.37 4.93 10.29
C LYS A 156 1.27 5.66 9.26
N ARG A 157 2.55 5.29 9.14
CA ARG A 157 3.58 5.97 8.32
C ARG A 157 4.30 5.06 7.33
N ILE A 158 4.00 3.76 7.28
CA ILE A 158 4.62 2.86 6.29
C ILE A 158 3.79 2.94 5.02
N ILE A 159 4.40 3.42 3.94
CA ILE A 159 3.87 3.22 2.58
C ILE A 159 3.85 1.70 2.39
N PRO A 160 2.69 1.09 2.17
CA PRO A 160 2.54 -0.35 2.24
C PRO A 160 2.99 -0.96 0.90
N ALA A 161 4.29 -0.94 0.64
CA ALA A 161 4.89 -1.60 -0.49
C ALA A 161 5.75 -2.75 0.02
N VAL A 162 5.41 -3.99 -0.37
CA VAL A 162 6.27 -5.14 -0.17
C VAL A 162 6.97 -5.44 -1.47
N THR A 163 8.28 -5.55 -1.41
CA THR A 163 9.09 -6.02 -2.51
C THR A 163 9.97 -7.16 -2.04
N MET A 164 9.95 -8.27 -2.78
CA MET A 164 10.88 -9.38 -2.58
C MET A 164 11.39 -9.85 -3.94
N ASN A 165 12.62 -9.44 -4.28
CA ASN A 165 13.64 -10.33 -4.84
C ASN A 165 14.98 -9.58 -4.91
N ALA A 166 15.93 -9.93 -4.04
CA ALA A 166 17.33 -9.46 -4.12
C ALA A 166 18.27 -10.52 -4.72
N ASN A 167 17.75 -11.65 -5.22
CA ASN A 167 18.59 -12.75 -5.70
C ASN A 167 19.12 -12.55 -7.13
N LYS A 168 18.97 -11.36 -7.74
CA LYS A 168 19.46 -11.09 -9.11
C LYS A 168 20.44 -9.92 -9.26
N LYS A 169 20.87 -9.24 -8.18
CA LYS A 169 21.90 -8.18 -8.27
C LYS A 169 22.98 -8.28 -7.19
N GLN A 170 23.46 -9.49 -6.92
CA GLN A 170 24.81 -9.70 -6.39
C GLN A 170 25.64 -10.46 -7.43
N GLN A 171 26.03 -9.74 -8.48
CA GLN A 171 27.32 -9.88 -9.16
C GLN A 171 27.90 -8.49 -9.31
#